data_AF-A0A399Q5D3-F1
#
_entry.id   AF-A0A399Q5D3-F1
#
_cell.length_a   1.000
_cell.length_b   1.000
_cell.length_c   1.000
_cell.angle_alpha   90.00
_cell.angle_beta   90.00
_cell.angle_gamma   90.00
#
_symmetry.space_group_name_H-M   'P 1'
#
loop_
_entity.id
_entity.type
_entity.pdbx_description
1 polymer ?
#
loop_
_entity_poly.entity_id
_entity_poly.type
_entity_poly.pdbx_seq_one_letter_code
_entity_poly.pdbx_strand_id
1 'polypeptide(L)'
;MSNAWNEGYFTDEGYTYGYSREINPVFQRYCLLLRGFATLESTDGHHCELGFGQGVSINIHAAGNPGTYVGTDFHPGQAAHAIGLANDWGSDARLYDDSFEQLLARHDLPQFDSISLHGIWTWVSRDNHKLIVEFVRRHLKPGGHVYISYNCFPGWSPMAPLRQLFSLHDRFASQASARPDQRIDAALQFSEALLAANPNYANSVPGLDAKLQSIKGQNRQYVAHEYFNRDWNCMYFTDVVDALAPAKLDYATTAVPLDTVDPLNLSAEGMDFLEGIEHPVMREQARDYFVNQNFRRDLYVRGANRLSASEHRERMLGTRFVLMQLADSVAGSVTGPAGSATLQADIYGPVLDALADDAYVPKTLRHLLEASPALGYGDVEQAINVLIGMGAVAPCQSEAAEKLAQARCNTLNLQLCRRSLFDHKIQVLASPVTGGGVTVSRFQQLFLISIKQGKTRPADWALLAWGIIGGQGEGLLKNGKALTTAEENIAELTEQAEAFAEQSLVILKALKIV
;
A
#
# COMPACT_ATOMS: atom_id res chain seq x y z
N MET A 1 21.71 29.38 4.20
CA MET A 1 21.06 28.07 4.40
C MET A 1 19.94 28.28 5.38
N SER A 2 18.69 28.14 4.94
CA SER A 2 17.52 28.33 5.81
C SER A 2 17.35 27.09 6.69
N ASN A 3 17.49 27.24 8.01
CA ASN A 3 17.19 26.22 9.02
C ASN A 3 15.67 26.06 9.18
N ALA A 4 14.96 25.74 8.10
CA ALA A 4 13.54 25.40 8.19
C ALA A 4 13.42 23.97 8.73
N TRP A 5 12.66 23.78 9.80
CA TRP A 5 12.44 22.48 10.46
C TRP A 5 11.90 21.41 9.52
N ASN A 6 11.26 21.82 8.42
CA ASN A 6 10.64 20.93 7.46
C ASN A 6 11.59 20.39 6.39
N GLU A 7 12.87 20.73 6.45
CA GLU A 7 13.92 20.28 5.52
C GLU A 7 13.57 20.46 4.02
N GLY A 8 12.64 21.34 3.66
CA GLY A 8 12.18 21.52 2.27
C GLY A 8 11.05 20.60 1.82
N TYR A 9 10.50 19.77 2.72
CA TYR A 9 9.26 19.04 2.53
C TYR A 9 8.05 19.94 2.76
N PHE A 10 7.02 19.76 1.94
CA PHE A 10 5.78 20.53 2.05
C PHE A 10 4.96 20.10 3.28
N THR A 11 4.77 21.01 4.24
CA THR A 11 4.22 20.72 5.59
C THR A 11 2.92 21.46 5.90
N ASP A 12 2.46 22.33 5.00
CA ASP A 12 1.23 23.10 5.20
C ASP A 12 0.00 22.22 4.86
N GLU A 13 -0.58 21.63 5.92
CA GLU A 13 -1.81 20.82 5.97
C GLU A 13 -1.66 19.31 5.69
N GLY A 14 -2.27 18.51 6.56
CA GLY A 14 -1.95 17.10 6.80
C GLY A 14 -2.01 16.18 5.57
N TYR A 15 -0.98 15.35 5.44
CA TYR A 15 -0.89 14.27 4.45
C TYR A 15 -2.05 13.27 4.55
N THR A 16 -2.27 12.49 3.49
CA THR A 16 -3.42 11.57 3.36
C THR A 16 -3.45 10.50 4.45
N TYR A 17 -4.65 10.05 4.82
CA TYR A 17 -4.88 8.95 5.77
C TYR A 17 -4.81 7.59 5.05
N GLY A 18 -3.76 7.40 4.26
CA GLY A 18 -3.57 6.23 3.40
C GLY A 18 -3.13 4.98 4.16
N TYR A 19 -3.54 3.81 3.66
CA TYR A 19 -3.05 2.51 4.08
C TYR A 19 -2.28 1.87 2.91
N SER A 20 -1.09 1.33 3.19
CA SER A 20 -0.25 0.66 2.19
C SER A 20 -0.05 -0.80 2.57
N ARG A 21 -0.69 -1.70 1.81
CA ARG A 21 -0.63 -3.14 2.07
C ARG A 21 0.78 -3.73 1.94
N GLU A 22 1.63 -3.10 1.14
CA GLU A 22 2.98 -3.58 0.86
C GLU A 22 3.93 -3.41 2.07
N ILE A 23 3.53 -2.63 3.08
CA ILE A 23 4.25 -2.52 4.36
C ILE A 23 3.93 -3.71 5.28
N ASN A 24 2.81 -4.42 5.06
CA ASN A 24 2.40 -5.55 5.89
C ASN A 24 3.50 -6.64 5.93
N PRO A 25 4.06 -6.98 7.12
CA PRO A 25 5.09 -8.01 7.22
C PRO A 25 4.68 -9.36 6.64
N VAL A 26 3.41 -9.76 6.73
CA VAL A 26 2.91 -11.02 6.17
C VAL A 26 3.00 -11.01 4.65
N PHE A 27 2.58 -9.90 4.04
CA PHE A 27 2.61 -9.73 2.59
C PHE A 27 4.04 -9.67 2.06
N GLN A 28 4.94 -8.97 2.76
CA GLN A 28 6.37 -8.92 2.43
C GLN A 28 7.01 -10.31 2.52
N ARG A 29 6.72 -11.09 3.58
CA ARG A 29 7.21 -12.46 3.73
C ARG A 29 6.71 -13.37 2.61
N TYR A 30 5.45 -13.23 2.20
CA TYR A 30 4.91 -13.96 1.05
C TYR A 30 5.67 -13.62 -0.25
N CYS A 31 5.90 -12.33 -0.55
CA CYS A 31 6.62 -11.93 -1.77
C CYS A 31 8.06 -12.50 -1.79
N LEU A 32 8.75 -12.49 -0.65
CA LEU A 32 10.07 -13.09 -0.51
C LEU A 32 10.03 -14.62 -0.68
N LEU A 33 9.05 -15.28 -0.04
CA LEU A 33 8.87 -16.71 -0.11
C LEU A 33 8.61 -17.15 -1.55
N LEU A 34 7.72 -16.47 -2.28
CA LEU A 34 7.39 -16.72 -3.68
C LEU A 34 8.65 -16.74 -4.59
N ARG A 35 9.70 -16.00 -4.23
CA ARG A 35 10.99 -15.97 -4.95
C ARG A 35 12.07 -16.85 -4.32
N GLY A 36 11.70 -17.71 -3.38
CA GLY A 36 12.56 -18.69 -2.74
C GLY A 36 13.52 -18.11 -1.69
N PHE A 37 13.23 -16.93 -1.13
CA PHE A 37 14.04 -16.35 -0.07
C PHE A 37 13.55 -16.78 1.32
N ALA A 38 14.50 -17.12 2.20
CA ALA A 38 14.22 -17.29 3.60
C ALA A 38 13.94 -15.93 4.27
N THR A 39 13.06 -15.91 5.26
CA THR A 39 12.69 -14.71 6.01
C THR A 39 12.83 -14.94 7.51
N LEU A 40 13.01 -13.86 8.27
CA LEU A 40 12.86 -13.90 9.71
C LEU A 40 11.36 -13.92 10.04
N GLU A 41 10.90 -15.00 10.64
CA GLU A 41 9.54 -15.12 11.16
C GLU A 41 9.60 -15.36 12.67
N SER A 42 9.07 -14.40 13.43
CA SER A 42 8.99 -14.48 14.87
C SER A 42 7.78 -13.69 15.37
N THR A 43 7.09 -14.22 16.38
CA THR A 43 6.03 -13.49 17.10
C THR A 43 6.58 -12.37 17.98
N ASP A 44 7.89 -12.38 18.24
CA ASP A 44 8.60 -11.34 19.01
C ASP A 44 9.46 -10.46 18.07
N GLY A 45 9.09 -10.43 16.79
CA GLY A 45 9.74 -9.61 15.77
C GLY A 45 9.65 -8.12 16.06
N HIS A 46 10.60 -7.36 15.55
CA HIS A 46 10.63 -5.91 15.63
C HIS A 46 10.51 -5.31 14.22
N HIS A 47 9.56 -4.41 14.03
CA HIS A 47 9.25 -3.79 12.74
C HIS A 47 9.41 -2.28 12.83
N CYS A 48 10.04 -1.69 11.81
CA CYS A 48 10.23 -0.25 11.72
C CYS A 48 9.52 0.34 10.49
N GLU A 49 8.80 1.44 10.67
CA GLU A 49 8.26 2.26 9.57
C GLU A 49 8.90 3.66 9.60
N LEU A 50 9.60 4.02 8.52
CA LEU A 50 10.25 5.31 8.34
C LEU A 50 9.35 6.20 7.47
N GLY A 51 8.89 7.34 8.02
CA GLY A 51 7.94 8.24 7.36
C GLY A 51 6.53 7.67 7.35
N PHE A 52 5.95 7.38 8.52
CA PHE A 52 4.65 6.71 8.64
C PHE A 52 3.43 7.61 8.31
N GLY A 53 3.65 8.89 8.00
CA GLY A 53 2.59 9.83 7.67
C GLY A 53 1.60 10.00 8.83
N GLN A 54 0.29 9.91 8.54
CA GLN A 54 -0.76 9.92 9.59
C GLN A 54 -0.76 8.68 10.50
N GLY A 55 0.13 7.70 10.26
CA GLY A 55 0.30 6.52 11.11
C GLY A 55 -0.79 5.47 10.98
N VAL A 56 -1.55 5.47 9.88
CA VAL A 56 -2.62 4.48 9.64
C VAL A 56 -2.01 3.09 9.45
N SER A 57 -1.06 2.94 8.52
CA SER A 57 -0.39 1.67 8.23
C SER A 57 0.28 1.06 9.47
N ILE A 58 1.15 1.81 10.17
CA ILE A 58 1.84 1.30 11.36
C ILE A 58 0.88 0.86 12.47
N ASN A 59 -0.22 1.59 12.71
CA ASN A 59 -1.21 1.20 13.72
C ASN A 59 -1.99 -0.05 13.32
N ILE A 60 -2.39 -0.17 12.05
CA ILE A 60 -3.05 -1.36 11.51
C ILE A 60 -2.14 -2.58 11.63
N HIS A 61 -0.86 -2.45 11.25
CA HIS A 61 0.10 -3.54 11.34
C HIS A 61 0.43 -3.91 12.80
N ALA A 62 0.55 -2.93 13.70
CA ALA A 62 0.80 -3.16 15.13
C ALA A 62 -0.36 -3.91 15.83
N ALA A 63 -1.60 -3.63 15.44
CA ALA A 63 -2.74 -4.41 15.93
C ALA A 63 -2.81 -5.79 15.24
N GLY A 64 -2.55 -5.82 13.93
CA GLY A 64 -2.69 -6.97 13.05
C GLY A 64 -1.66 -8.07 13.25
N ASN A 65 -0.44 -7.76 13.68
CA ASN A 65 0.65 -8.73 13.76
C ASN A 65 1.26 -8.78 15.16
N PRO A 66 1.72 -9.95 15.63
CA PRO A 66 2.54 -10.03 16.85
C PRO A 66 3.89 -9.31 16.64
N GLY A 67 4.51 -8.90 17.75
CA GLY A 67 5.79 -8.19 17.75
C GLY A 67 5.67 -6.71 18.14
N THR A 68 6.81 -6.03 18.10
CA THR A 68 6.95 -4.63 18.51
C THR A 68 7.14 -3.73 17.30
N TYR A 69 6.47 -2.58 17.32
CA TYR A 69 6.51 -1.60 16.24
C TYR A 69 7.21 -0.32 16.70
N VAL A 70 8.07 0.19 15.83
CA VAL A 70 8.77 1.47 16.00
C VAL A 70 8.58 2.29 14.73
N GLY A 71 8.36 3.59 14.84
CA GLY A 71 8.34 4.43 13.65
C GLY A 71 8.68 5.87 13.93
N THR A 72 9.03 6.59 12.88
CA THR A 72 9.23 8.04 12.95
C THR A 72 8.56 8.75 11.78
N ASP A 73 8.04 9.95 12.04
CA ASP A 73 7.67 10.91 11.01
C ASP A 73 7.97 12.32 11.53
N PHE A 74 8.88 13.04 10.85
CA PHE A 74 9.37 14.33 11.34
C PHE A 74 8.28 15.42 11.41
N HIS A 75 7.09 15.19 10.82
CA HIS A 75 5.99 16.13 10.89
C HIS A 75 5.24 15.98 12.24
N PRO A 76 5.32 16.96 13.16
CA PRO A 76 4.81 16.80 14.52
C PRO A 76 3.29 16.57 14.58
N GLY A 77 2.51 17.19 13.69
CA GLY A 77 1.06 16.95 13.62
C GLY A 77 0.68 15.53 13.16
N GLN A 78 1.52 14.90 12.33
CA GLN A 78 1.31 13.55 11.83
C GLN A 78 1.72 12.52 12.88
N ALA A 79 2.88 12.73 13.52
CA ALA A 79 3.30 11.98 14.69
C ALA A 79 2.28 12.07 15.84
N ALA A 80 1.78 13.26 16.17
CA ALA A 80 0.75 13.43 17.20
C ALA A 80 -0.53 12.66 16.88
N HIS A 81 -0.97 12.65 15.61
CA HIS A 81 -2.12 11.86 15.19
C HIS A 81 -1.85 10.36 15.33
N ALA A 82 -0.71 9.88 14.86
CA ALA A 82 -0.32 8.48 14.93
C ALA A 82 -0.19 7.95 16.38
N ILE A 83 0.42 8.75 17.26
CA ILE A 83 0.51 8.50 18.71
C ILE A 83 -0.87 8.50 19.35
N GLY A 84 -1.74 9.45 18.97
CA GLY A 84 -3.12 9.50 19.43
C GLY A 84 -3.88 8.22 19.09
N LEU A 85 -3.78 7.76 17.84
CA LEU A 85 -4.36 6.47 17.43
C LEU A 85 -3.80 5.31 18.25
N ALA A 86 -2.47 5.23 18.42
CA ALA A 86 -1.83 4.18 19.21
C ALA A 86 -2.36 4.14 20.65
N ASN A 87 -2.50 5.30 21.28
CA ASN A 87 -3.02 5.43 22.64
C ASN A 87 -4.51 5.03 22.74
N ASP A 88 -5.35 5.37 21.75
CA ASP A 88 -6.80 5.11 21.76
C ASP A 88 -7.13 3.61 21.88
N TRP A 89 -6.28 2.72 21.39
CA TRP A 89 -6.45 1.27 21.49
C TRP A 89 -5.45 0.57 22.42
N GLY A 90 -4.58 1.33 23.10
CA GLY A 90 -3.61 0.80 24.06
C GLY A 90 -2.43 0.06 23.43
N SER A 91 -1.98 0.52 22.26
CA SER A 91 -0.77 0.04 21.59
C SER A 91 0.49 0.28 22.43
N ASP A 92 1.47 -0.59 22.28
CA ASP A 92 2.84 -0.42 22.76
C ASP A 92 3.80 0.08 21.66
N ALA A 93 3.28 0.47 20.48
CA ALA A 93 4.08 1.01 19.40
C ALA A 93 4.83 2.28 19.84
N ARG A 94 6.13 2.33 19.55
CA ARG A 94 6.99 3.48 19.85
C ARG A 94 7.07 4.40 18.63
N LEU A 95 6.27 5.45 18.63
CA LEU A 95 6.15 6.41 17.53
C LEU A 95 6.78 7.75 17.91
N TYR A 96 7.60 8.29 17.03
CA TYR A 96 8.39 9.51 17.27
C TYR A 96 8.13 10.57 16.18
N ASP A 97 8.42 11.82 16.52
CA ASP A 97 8.54 12.95 15.58
C ASP A 97 10.00 13.27 15.21
N ASP A 98 10.90 12.30 15.41
CA ASP A 98 12.33 12.44 15.12
C ASP A 98 12.59 12.56 13.60
N SER A 99 13.50 13.44 13.20
CA SER A 99 14.13 13.38 11.87
C SER A 99 14.95 12.07 11.71
N PHE A 100 15.36 11.72 10.49
CA PHE A 100 16.21 10.53 10.30
C PHE A 100 17.56 10.65 11.04
N GLU A 101 18.10 11.86 11.17
CA GLU A 101 19.32 12.10 11.95
C GLU A 101 19.08 11.87 13.44
N GLN A 102 17.98 12.39 13.98
CA GLN A 102 17.61 12.23 15.38
C GLN A 102 17.33 10.76 15.72
N LEU A 103 16.57 10.06 14.86
CA LEU A 103 16.28 8.63 15.04
C LEU A 103 17.57 7.80 15.01
N LEU A 104 18.49 8.10 14.09
CA LEU A 104 19.80 7.43 14.00
C LEU A 104 20.69 7.67 15.24
N ALA A 105 20.54 8.81 15.91
CA ALA A 105 21.29 9.15 17.11
C ALA A 105 20.78 8.45 18.38
N ARG A 106 19.63 7.77 18.32
CA ARG A 106 19.06 7.05 19.46
C ARG A 106 19.86 5.80 19.81
N HIS A 107 19.86 5.45 21.10
CA HIS A 107 20.56 4.28 21.65
C HIS A 107 19.60 3.24 22.27
N ASP A 108 18.31 3.52 22.31
CA ASP A 108 17.24 2.69 22.90
C ASP A 108 16.47 1.86 21.86
N LEU A 109 16.89 1.93 20.59
CA LEU A 109 16.25 1.20 19.49
C LEU A 109 16.75 -0.24 19.38
N PRO A 110 15.86 -1.21 19.11
CA PRO A 110 16.23 -2.60 18.90
C PRO A 110 16.88 -2.79 17.52
N GLN A 111 17.28 -4.02 17.22
CA GLN A 111 17.44 -4.43 15.84
C GLN A 111 16.11 -4.93 15.27
N PHE A 112 15.84 -4.64 14.01
CA PHE A 112 14.59 -4.90 13.31
C PHE A 112 14.69 -6.12 12.39
N ASP A 113 13.61 -6.89 12.34
CA ASP A 113 13.38 -7.97 11.38
C ASP A 113 12.95 -7.38 10.03
N SER A 114 12.20 -6.27 10.05
CA SER A 114 11.92 -5.49 8.84
C SER A 114 11.94 -3.98 9.06
N ILE A 115 12.35 -3.25 8.03
CA ILE A 115 12.29 -1.78 7.95
C ILE A 115 11.54 -1.43 6.67
N SER A 116 10.54 -0.56 6.75
CA SER A 116 9.72 -0.16 5.60
C SER A 116 9.73 1.35 5.43
N LEU A 117 9.85 1.82 4.19
CA LEU A 117 9.68 3.22 3.82
C LEU A 117 8.86 3.31 2.53
N HIS A 118 7.64 3.85 2.63
CA HIS A 118 6.70 3.93 1.52
C HIS A 118 6.49 5.38 1.12
N GLY A 119 6.79 5.74 -0.13
CA GLY A 119 6.60 7.12 -0.60
C GLY A 119 7.59 8.11 0.02
N ILE A 120 8.78 7.63 0.43
CA ILE A 120 9.79 8.47 1.09
C ILE A 120 11.02 8.67 0.21
N TRP A 121 11.58 7.59 -0.34
CA TRP A 121 12.92 7.61 -0.93
C TRP A 121 13.09 8.67 -2.02
N THR A 122 12.13 8.82 -2.93
CA THR A 122 12.21 9.84 -3.98
C THR A 122 12.12 11.27 -3.44
N TRP A 123 11.42 11.51 -2.34
CA TRP A 123 11.05 12.84 -1.85
C TRP A 123 12.01 13.41 -0.80
N VAL A 124 13.04 12.65 -0.41
CA VAL A 124 14.04 13.08 0.56
C VAL A 124 15.37 13.42 -0.13
N SER A 125 16.19 14.23 0.54
CA SER A 125 17.51 14.62 0.05
C SER A 125 18.49 13.44 -0.01
N ARG A 126 19.57 13.58 -0.79
CA ARG A 126 20.67 12.59 -0.82
C ARG A 126 21.39 12.43 0.51
N ASP A 127 21.36 13.44 1.38
CA ASP A 127 21.91 13.32 2.72
C ASP A 127 21.00 12.50 3.62
N ASN A 128 19.67 12.66 3.48
CA ASN A 128 18.70 11.78 4.14
C ASN A 128 18.79 10.33 3.61
N HIS A 129 19.11 10.10 2.33
CA HIS A 129 19.43 8.74 1.85
C HIS A 129 20.58 8.11 2.64
N LYS A 130 21.68 8.85 2.87
CA LYS A 130 22.82 8.35 3.64
C LYS A 130 22.43 8.03 5.09
N LEU A 131 21.62 8.88 5.71
CA LEU A 131 21.12 8.66 7.07
C LEU A 131 20.23 7.42 7.16
N ILE A 132 19.30 7.24 6.21
CA ILE A 132 18.44 6.06 6.12
C ILE A 132 19.28 4.79 5.91
N VAL A 133 20.24 4.80 4.99
CA VAL A 133 21.13 3.66 4.71
C VAL A 133 21.97 3.31 5.95
N GLU A 134 22.50 4.31 6.65
CA GLU A 134 23.27 4.10 7.88
C GLU A 134 22.40 3.56 9.02
N PHE A 135 21.15 4.04 9.15
CA PHE A 135 20.17 3.52 10.09
C PHE A 135 19.88 2.03 9.83
N VAL A 136 19.57 1.69 8.57
CA VAL A 136 19.33 0.31 8.14
C VAL A 136 20.57 -0.55 8.42
N ARG A 137 21.78 -0.07 8.11
CA ARG A 137 23.02 -0.81 8.37
C ARG A 137 23.22 -1.14 9.86
N ARG A 138 22.85 -0.24 10.77
CA ARG A 138 22.97 -0.44 12.23
C ARG A 138 21.86 -1.31 12.80
N HIS A 139 20.63 -1.07 12.37
CA HIS A 139 19.45 -1.61 13.03
C HIS A 139 18.83 -2.81 12.32
N LEU A 140 19.07 -3.08 11.04
CA LEU A 140 18.49 -4.27 10.41
C LEU A 140 19.26 -5.54 10.81
N LYS A 141 18.56 -6.59 11.26
CA LYS A 141 19.16 -7.89 11.55
C LYS A 141 19.74 -8.53 10.27
N PRO A 142 20.81 -9.36 10.36
CA PRO A 142 21.11 -10.32 9.31
C PRO A 142 19.89 -11.23 9.03
N GLY A 143 19.54 -11.40 7.75
CA GLY A 143 18.31 -12.07 7.30
C GLY A 143 17.06 -11.19 7.31
N GLY A 144 17.13 -9.99 7.89
CA GLY A 144 16.04 -9.00 7.84
C GLY A 144 15.91 -8.36 6.46
N HIS A 145 14.75 -7.77 6.19
CA HIS A 145 14.44 -7.16 4.89
C HIS A 145 14.03 -5.69 4.99
N VAL A 146 14.27 -4.97 3.91
CA VAL A 146 13.83 -3.59 3.71
C VAL A 146 12.82 -3.53 2.59
N TYR A 147 11.68 -2.92 2.85
CA TYR A 147 10.73 -2.51 1.83
C TYR A 147 10.94 -1.04 1.48
N ILE A 148 11.04 -0.74 0.18
CA ILE A 148 11.19 0.63 -0.31
C ILE A 148 10.32 0.86 -1.54
N SER A 149 9.60 1.98 -1.58
CA SER A 149 8.92 2.44 -2.78
C SER A 149 9.42 3.80 -3.26
N TYR A 150 9.50 3.95 -4.58
CA TYR A 150 10.11 5.12 -5.22
C TYR A 150 9.67 5.30 -6.67
N ASN A 151 9.56 6.56 -7.11
CA ASN A 151 9.46 6.90 -8.52
C ASN A 151 10.79 6.58 -9.21
N CYS A 152 10.71 6.05 -10.43
CA CYS A 152 11.89 5.60 -11.17
C CYS A 152 11.86 5.95 -12.67
N PHE A 153 13.04 5.90 -13.27
CA PHE A 153 13.24 5.94 -14.72
C PHE A 153 13.22 4.52 -15.31
N PRO A 154 12.81 4.35 -16.59
CA PRO A 154 12.53 5.41 -17.58
C PRO A 154 11.11 5.99 -17.56
N GLY A 155 10.17 5.41 -16.82
CA GLY A 155 8.75 5.78 -16.89
C GLY A 155 8.43 7.22 -16.50
N TRP A 156 9.23 7.83 -15.63
CA TRP A 156 9.10 9.26 -15.32
C TRP A 156 9.79 10.20 -16.31
N SER A 157 10.63 9.71 -17.22
CA SER A 157 11.41 10.54 -18.15
C SER A 157 10.55 11.53 -18.94
N PRO A 158 9.37 11.15 -19.49
CA PRO A 158 8.54 12.09 -20.24
C PRO A 158 7.93 13.19 -19.37
N MET A 159 7.71 12.94 -18.07
CA MET A 159 7.03 13.86 -17.15
C MET A 159 7.99 14.67 -16.27
N ALA A 160 9.23 14.21 -16.11
CA ALA A 160 10.23 14.86 -15.28
C ALA A 160 10.47 16.34 -15.65
N PRO A 161 10.54 16.74 -16.95
CA PRO A 161 10.68 18.14 -17.30
C PRO A 161 9.46 19.00 -16.91
N LEU A 162 8.24 18.47 -17.02
CA LEU A 162 7.04 19.20 -16.59
C LEU A 162 7.04 19.43 -15.08
N ARG A 163 7.38 18.40 -14.29
CA ARG A 163 7.52 18.55 -12.84
C ARG A 163 8.63 19.55 -12.47
N GLN A 164 9.74 19.53 -13.22
CA GLN A 164 10.80 20.53 -13.05
C GLN A 164 10.31 21.95 -13.33
N LEU A 165 9.43 22.16 -14.32
CA LEU A 165 8.81 23.47 -14.57
C LEU A 165 7.97 23.94 -13.37
N PHE A 166 7.21 23.05 -12.72
CA PHE A 166 6.48 23.41 -11.50
C PHE A 166 7.41 23.91 -10.39
N SER A 167 8.50 23.17 -10.13
CA SER A 167 9.50 23.55 -9.13
C SER A 167 10.23 24.87 -9.48
N LEU A 168 10.60 25.05 -10.75
CA LEU A 168 11.25 26.28 -11.21
C LEU A 168 10.32 27.48 -11.10
N HIS A 169 9.06 27.33 -11.50
CA HIS A 169 8.08 28.40 -11.34
C HIS A 169 7.89 28.73 -9.86
N ASP A 170 7.72 27.72 -9.00
CA ASP A 170 7.56 27.91 -7.56
C ASP A 170 8.75 28.63 -6.90
N ARG A 171 9.97 28.40 -7.43
CA ARG A 171 11.21 29.03 -6.96
C ARG A 171 11.40 30.47 -7.47
N PHE A 172 11.07 30.74 -8.74
CA PHE A 172 11.41 31.99 -9.42
C PHE A 172 10.24 32.96 -9.59
N ALA A 173 9.00 32.50 -9.49
CA ALA A 173 7.84 33.36 -9.45
C ALA A 173 7.84 34.08 -8.09
N SER A 174 8.20 35.36 -8.09
CA SER A 174 8.31 36.23 -6.92
C SER A 174 6.97 36.38 -6.16
N GLN A 175 6.57 35.34 -5.43
CA GLN A 175 5.34 35.26 -4.64
C GLN A 175 5.59 34.54 -3.30
N ALA A 176 6.72 34.83 -2.65
CA ALA A 176 7.08 34.24 -1.36
C ALA A 176 6.03 34.47 -0.23
N SER A 177 5.11 35.43 -0.42
CA SER A 177 4.01 35.75 0.48
C SER A 177 2.63 35.19 0.05
N ALA A 178 2.54 34.50 -1.08
CA ALA A 178 1.29 33.89 -1.53
C ALA A 178 1.00 32.58 -0.78
N ARG A 179 -0.29 32.25 -0.64
CA ARG A 179 -0.69 30.98 -0.03
C ARG A 179 -0.24 29.80 -0.90
N PRO A 180 0.03 28.62 -0.33
CA PRO A 180 0.55 27.49 -1.11
C PRO A 180 -0.35 27.02 -2.26
N ASP A 181 -1.67 27.00 -2.06
CA ASP A 181 -2.66 26.70 -3.09
C ASP A 181 -2.56 27.65 -4.29
N GLN A 182 -2.35 28.94 -4.02
CA GLN A 182 -2.16 29.95 -5.06
C GLN A 182 -0.85 29.74 -5.84
N ARG A 183 0.23 29.35 -5.15
CA ARG A 183 1.52 29.04 -5.79
C ARG A 183 1.42 27.83 -6.71
N ILE A 184 0.72 26.78 -6.27
CA ILE A 184 0.45 25.57 -7.06
C ILE A 184 -0.37 25.93 -8.29
N ASP A 185 -1.49 26.62 -8.12
CA ASP A 185 -2.36 27.02 -9.22
C ASP A 185 -1.62 27.91 -10.23
N ALA A 186 -0.77 28.83 -9.76
CA ALA A 186 0.07 29.67 -10.63
C ALA A 186 1.08 28.86 -11.44
N ALA A 187 1.75 27.88 -10.83
CA ALA A 187 2.69 27.01 -11.53
C ALA A 187 2.01 26.10 -12.57
N LEU A 188 0.81 25.61 -12.26
CA LEU A 188 -0.02 24.86 -13.21
C LEU A 188 -0.45 25.73 -14.40
N GLN A 189 -0.93 26.95 -14.14
CA GLN A 189 -1.31 27.91 -15.18
C GLN A 189 -0.12 28.32 -16.05
N PHE A 190 1.04 28.58 -15.44
CA PHE A 190 2.26 28.87 -16.18
C PHE A 190 2.65 27.72 -17.12
N SER A 191 2.60 26.49 -16.60
CA SER A 191 2.95 25.31 -17.40
C SER A 191 1.95 25.07 -18.53
N GLU A 192 0.66 25.31 -18.28
CA GLU A 192 -0.38 25.27 -19.32
C GLU A 192 -0.13 26.31 -20.41
N ALA A 193 0.17 27.55 -20.02
CA ALA A 193 0.52 28.60 -20.97
C ALA A 193 1.79 28.26 -21.78
N LEU A 194 2.79 27.65 -21.13
CA LEU A 194 4.00 27.18 -21.81
C LEU A 194 3.69 26.09 -22.83
N LEU A 195 2.86 25.09 -22.51
CA LEU A 195 2.49 24.04 -23.45
C LEU A 195 1.62 24.59 -24.60
N ALA A 196 0.72 25.53 -24.31
CA ALA A 196 -0.09 26.22 -25.32
C ALA A 196 0.76 27.05 -26.31
N ALA A 197 1.97 27.48 -25.92
CA ALA A 197 2.94 28.10 -26.81
C ALA A 197 3.64 27.12 -27.77
N ASN A 198 3.24 25.84 -27.78
CA ASN A 198 3.69 24.78 -28.67
C ASN A 198 5.23 24.54 -28.68
N PRO A 199 5.87 24.32 -27.52
CA PRO A 199 7.29 23.99 -27.46
C PRO A 199 7.54 22.60 -28.04
N ASN A 200 8.74 22.36 -28.59
CA ASN A 200 9.13 21.04 -29.09
C ASN A 200 8.97 19.91 -28.05
N TYR A 201 9.10 20.23 -26.77
CA TYR A 201 8.81 19.32 -25.66
C TYR A 201 7.39 18.74 -25.72
N ALA A 202 6.37 19.58 -25.95
CA ALA A 202 4.96 19.15 -26.06
C ALA A 202 4.76 18.21 -27.26
N ASN A 203 5.45 18.47 -28.37
CA ASN A 203 5.40 17.61 -29.57
C ASN A 203 6.14 16.27 -29.38
N SER A 204 7.13 16.22 -28.49
CA SER A 204 7.94 15.02 -28.23
C SER A 204 7.34 14.06 -27.20
N VAL A 205 6.37 14.51 -26.41
CA VAL A 205 5.75 13.72 -25.34
C VAL A 205 4.24 13.56 -25.60
N PRO A 206 3.82 12.40 -26.17
CA PRO A 206 2.41 12.14 -26.41
C PRO A 206 1.58 12.22 -25.12
N GLY A 207 0.45 12.91 -25.18
CA GLY A 207 -0.51 12.99 -24.07
C GLY A 207 -0.14 13.93 -22.92
N LEU A 208 0.93 14.73 -23.07
CA LEU A 208 1.39 15.66 -22.03
C LEU A 208 0.30 16.64 -21.57
N ASP A 209 -0.46 17.21 -22.51
CA ASP A 209 -1.56 18.13 -22.20
C ASP A 209 -2.66 17.47 -21.39
N ALA A 210 -3.09 16.27 -21.80
CA ALA A 210 -4.10 15.49 -21.08
C ALA A 210 -3.63 15.17 -19.66
N LYS A 211 -2.34 14.86 -19.48
CA LYS A 211 -1.75 14.64 -18.17
C LYS A 211 -1.74 15.90 -17.30
N LEU A 212 -1.40 17.05 -17.86
CA LEU A 212 -1.48 18.32 -17.14
C LEU A 212 -2.92 18.64 -16.71
N GLN A 213 -3.91 18.44 -17.59
CA GLN A 213 -5.32 18.63 -17.22
C GLN A 213 -5.76 17.65 -16.12
N SER A 214 -5.28 16.40 -16.16
CA SER A 214 -5.50 15.43 -15.08
C SER A 214 -4.92 15.93 -13.76
N ILE A 215 -3.68 16.45 -13.74
CA ILE A 215 -3.06 17.02 -12.54
C ILE A 215 -3.87 18.21 -12.01
N LYS A 216 -4.36 19.10 -12.89
CA LYS A 216 -5.21 20.24 -12.50
C LYS A 216 -6.51 19.83 -11.83
N GLY A 217 -7.06 18.68 -12.19
CA GLY A 217 -8.27 18.12 -11.58
C GLY A 217 -8.04 17.47 -10.21
N GLN A 218 -6.79 17.27 -9.80
CA GLN A 218 -6.48 16.62 -8.53
C GLN A 218 -6.59 17.58 -7.34
N ASN A 219 -6.73 16.98 -6.16
CA ASN A 219 -6.68 17.69 -4.91
C ASN A 219 -5.31 18.39 -4.73
N ARG A 220 -5.30 19.66 -4.30
CA ARG A 220 -4.08 20.48 -4.20
C ARG A 220 -3.07 19.93 -3.19
N GLN A 221 -3.52 19.30 -2.10
CA GLN A 221 -2.61 18.66 -1.15
C GLN A 221 -1.84 17.50 -1.80
N TYR A 222 -2.53 16.65 -2.59
CA TYR A 222 -1.87 15.60 -3.36
C TYR A 222 -0.87 16.16 -4.37
N VAL A 223 -1.26 17.20 -5.13
CA VAL A 223 -0.39 17.83 -6.12
C VAL A 223 0.86 18.43 -5.47
N ALA A 224 0.71 19.08 -4.31
CA ALA A 224 1.83 19.65 -3.56
C ALA A 224 2.86 18.56 -3.19
N HIS A 225 2.39 17.46 -2.59
CA HIS A 225 3.25 16.36 -2.17
C HIS A 225 3.93 15.65 -3.36
N GLU A 226 3.18 15.36 -4.42
CA GLU A 226 3.73 14.61 -5.56
C GLU A 226 4.73 15.46 -6.37
N TYR A 227 4.43 16.75 -6.60
CA TYR A 227 5.13 17.53 -7.62
C TYR A 227 5.93 18.75 -7.10
N PHE A 228 5.63 19.28 -5.92
CA PHE A 228 6.21 20.54 -5.41
C PHE A 228 7.21 20.37 -4.27
N ASN A 229 7.43 19.15 -3.77
CA ASN A 229 8.52 18.88 -2.84
C ASN A 229 9.87 19.33 -3.44
N ARG A 230 10.65 20.07 -2.64
CA ARG A 230 11.92 20.69 -3.09
C ARG A 230 12.89 19.63 -3.61
N ASP A 231 13.01 18.55 -2.85
CA ASP A 231 13.84 17.41 -3.21
C ASP A 231 13.00 16.39 -3.97
N TRP A 232 13.50 15.99 -5.13
CA TRP A 232 12.94 14.93 -5.95
C TRP A 232 14.04 14.14 -6.63
N ASN A 233 14.46 13.07 -5.97
CA ASN A 233 15.52 12.19 -6.43
C ASN A 233 14.88 10.97 -7.10
N CYS A 234 14.28 11.18 -8.28
CA CYS A 234 13.90 10.09 -9.17
C CYS A 234 15.18 9.42 -9.70
N MET A 235 15.26 8.09 -9.57
CA MET A 235 16.49 7.32 -9.79
C MET A 235 16.22 6.12 -10.69
N TYR A 236 17.26 5.58 -11.31
CA TYR A 236 17.19 4.25 -11.90
C TYR A 236 17.20 3.20 -10.78
N PHE A 237 16.66 2.01 -11.06
CA PHE A 237 16.71 0.88 -10.13
C PHE A 237 18.16 0.57 -9.69
N THR A 238 19.11 0.59 -10.63
CA THR A 238 20.54 0.37 -10.33
C THR A 238 21.10 1.38 -9.33
N ASP A 239 20.70 2.64 -9.41
CA ASP A 239 21.19 3.67 -8.50
C ASP A 239 20.69 3.43 -7.06
N VAL A 240 19.47 2.88 -6.91
CA VAL A 240 18.92 2.50 -5.60
C VAL A 240 19.63 1.27 -5.05
N VAL A 241 19.91 0.27 -5.88
CA VAL A 241 20.73 -0.89 -5.51
C VAL A 241 22.10 -0.45 -4.97
N ASP A 242 22.78 0.43 -5.70
CA ASP A 242 24.10 0.95 -5.30
C ASP A 242 24.03 1.77 -4.01
N ALA A 243 22.99 2.58 -3.83
CA ALA A 243 22.78 3.36 -2.61
C ALA A 243 22.56 2.47 -1.37
N LEU A 244 21.92 1.32 -1.52
CA LEU A 244 21.63 0.38 -0.44
C LEU A 244 22.78 -0.61 -0.16
N ALA A 245 23.70 -0.81 -1.10
CA ALA A 245 24.82 -1.75 -0.98
C ALA A 245 25.70 -1.56 0.29
N PRO A 246 26.01 -0.33 0.77
CA PRO A 246 26.76 -0.13 2.02
C PRO A 246 26.06 -0.70 3.27
N ALA A 247 24.73 -0.87 3.24
CA ALA A 247 23.96 -1.54 4.28
C ALA A 247 24.01 -3.08 4.18
N LYS A 248 24.74 -3.64 3.20
CA LYS A 248 24.82 -5.06 2.85
C LYS A 248 23.48 -5.63 2.42
N LEU A 249 22.73 -4.83 1.66
CA LEU A 249 21.44 -5.19 1.11
C LEU A 249 21.60 -5.63 -0.34
N ASP A 250 20.97 -6.76 -0.65
CA ASP A 250 20.82 -7.26 -2.01
C ASP A 250 19.36 -7.13 -2.43
N TYR A 251 19.11 -6.74 -3.68
CA TYR A 251 17.75 -6.78 -4.24
C TYR A 251 17.24 -8.23 -4.25
N ALA A 252 16.06 -8.45 -3.66
CA ALA A 252 15.44 -9.76 -3.60
C ALA A 252 14.31 -9.90 -4.63
N THR A 253 13.31 -9.02 -4.56
CA THR A 253 12.13 -9.08 -5.44
C THR A 253 11.30 -7.80 -5.36
N THR A 254 10.41 -7.60 -6.31
CA THR A 254 9.27 -6.68 -6.22
C THR A 254 8.24 -7.17 -5.18
N ALA A 255 7.60 -6.23 -4.50
CA ALA A 255 6.42 -6.42 -3.66
C ALA A 255 5.11 -6.26 -4.48
N VAL A 256 5.18 -6.45 -5.79
CA VAL A 256 4.04 -6.45 -6.72
C VAL A 256 3.94 -7.83 -7.35
N PRO A 257 3.11 -8.74 -6.81
CA PRO A 257 3.04 -10.12 -7.27
C PRO A 257 2.80 -10.27 -8.79
N LEU A 258 1.99 -9.40 -9.40
CA LEU A 258 1.75 -9.42 -10.86
C LEU A 258 3.01 -9.14 -11.68
N ASP A 259 3.99 -8.39 -11.17
CA ASP A 259 5.23 -8.13 -11.90
C ASP A 259 6.05 -9.41 -12.13
N THR A 260 5.79 -10.47 -11.35
CA THR A 260 6.46 -11.77 -11.48
C THR A 260 5.83 -12.69 -12.53
N VAL A 261 4.72 -12.27 -13.16
CA VAL A 261 4.03 -13.02 -14.21
C VAL A 261 4.50 -12.49 -15.56
N ASP A 262 5.61 -13.01 -16.08
CA ASP A 262 6.28 -12.43 -17.26
C ASP A 262 5.36 -12.28 -18.49
N PRO A 263 4.54 -13.27 -18.89
CA PRO A 263 3.64 -13.11 -20.05
C PRO A 263 2.57 -12.02 -19.90
N LEU A 264 2.29 -11.55 -18.68
CA LEU A 264 1.38 -10.43 -18.42
C LEU A 264 2.07 -9.07 -18.61
N ASN A 265 3.40 -9.03 -18.48
CA ASN A 265 4.19 -7.81 -18.45
C ASN A 265 5.07 -7.61 -19.69
N LEU A 266 5.44 -8.70 -20.36
CA LEU A 266 6.46 -8.70 -21.41
C LEU A 266 5.92 -9.40 -22.66
N SER A 267 6.35 -8.93 -23.84
CA SER A 267 6.17 -9.70 -25.08
C SER A 267 7.14 -10.88 -25.12
N ALA A 268 6.92 -11.82 -26.05
CA ALA A 268 7.83 -12.94 -26.26
C ALA A 268 9.26 -12.46 -26.55
N GLU A 269 9.42 -11.45 -27.41
CA GLU A 269 10.72 -10.86 -27.74
C GLU A 269 11.38 -10.19 -26.53
N GLY A 270 10.58 -9.57 -25.65
CA GLY A 270 11.07 -8.98 -24.41
C GLY A 270 11.55 -10.04 -23.42
N MET A 271 10.82 -11.14 -23.27
CA MET A 271 11.23 -12.28 -22.44
C MET A 271 12.53 -12.88 -22.97
N ASP A 272 12.60 -13.20 -24.27
CA ASP A 272 13.80 -13.75 -24.92
C ASP A 272 15.03 -12.84 -24.73
N PHE A 273 14.86 -11.52 -24.88
CA PHE A 273 15.93 -10.55 -24.67
C PHE A 273 16.43 -10.55 -23.22
N LEU A 274 15.52 -10.56 -22.25
CA LEU A 274 15.87 -10.53 -20.83
C LEU A 274 16.51 -11.83 -20.36
N GLU A 275 16.10 -12.98 -20.89
CA GLU A 275 16.73 -14.28 -20.60
C GLU A 275 18.24 -14.25 -20.92
N GLY A 276 18.64 -13.57 -22.00
CA GLY A 276 20.03 -13.42 -22.43
C GLY A 276 20.93 -12.56 -21.53
N ILE A 277 20.40 -11.85 -20.53
CA ILE A 277 21.20 -10.98 -19.64
C ILE A 277 21.60 -11.72 -18.36
N GLU A 278 22.83 -12.19 -18.24
CA GLU A 278 23.27 -12.97 -17.06
C GLU A 278 23.18 -12.18 -15.74
N HIS A 279 23.62 -10.92 -15.72
CA HIS A 279 23.72 -10.12 -14.50
C HIS A 279 22.33 -9.71 -13.98
N PRO A 280 21.90 -10.15 -12.78
CA PRO A 280 20.50 -10.02 -12.33
C PRO A 280 20.05 -8.57 -12.18
N VAL A 281 20.91 -7.69 -11.67
CA VAL A 281 20.59 -6.25 -11.55
C VAL A 281 20.44 -5.58 -12.91
N MET A 282 21.23 -6.01 -13.90
CA MET A 282 21.14 -5.45 -15.27
C MET A 282 19.87 -5.97 -15.95
N ARG A 283 19.53 -7.25 -15.76
CA ARG A 283 18.29 -7.83 -16.25
C ARG A 283 17.08 -7.09 -15.70
N GLU A 284 17.05 -6.84 -14.40
CA GLU A 284 15.95 -6.11 -13.75
C GLU A 284 15.88 -4.65 -14.23
N GLN A 285 17.02 -3.96 -14.37
CA GLN A 285 17.04 -2.61 -14.94
C GLN A 285 16.56 -2.58 -16.39
N ALA A 286 16.94 -3.58 -17.20
CA ALA A 286 16.46 -3.70 -18.58
C ALA A 286 14.96 -3.95 -18.62
N ARG A 287 14.42 -4.75 -17.68
CA ARG A 287 12.98 -5.00 -17.54
C ARG A 287 12.19 -3.70 -17.41
N ASP A 288 12.69 -2.71 -16.67
CA ASP A 288 12.04 -1.40 -16.50
C ASP A 288 11.76 -0.69 -17.84
N TYR A 289 12.56 -0.93 -18.88
CA TYR A 289 12.34 -0.35 -20.21
C TYR A 289 11.20 -1.03 -20.97
N PHE A 290 11.01 -2.35 -20.78
CA PHE A 290 9.92 -3.07 -21.43
C PHE A 290 8.56 -2.73 -20.83
N VAL A 291 8.51 -2.53 -19.52
CA VAL A 291 7.26 -2.18 -18.81
C VAL A 291 7.07 -0.67 -18.65
N ASN A 292 8.04 0.14 -19.11
CA ASN A 292 8.11 1.58 -18.90
C ASN A 292 7.89 1.97 -17.42
N GLN A 293 8.64 1.33 -16.53
CA GLN A 293 8.45 1.40 -15.08
C GLN A 293 8.56 2.83 -14.58
N ASN A 294 7.54 3.30 -13.86
CA ASN A 294 7.51 4.64 -13.26
C ASN A 294 7.50 4.61 -11.72
N PHE A 295 7.12 3.50 -11.09
CA PHE A 295 7.06 3.40 -9.64
C PHE A 295 7.41 2.00 -9.19
N ARG A 296 8.50 1.84 -8.44
CA ARG A 296 8.93 0.54 -7.92
C ARG A 296 8.54 0.39 -6.46
N ARG A 297 8.30 -0.85 -6.07
CA ARG A 297 7.99 -1.31 -4.72
C ARG A 297 8.84 -2.54 -4.50
N ASP A 298 10.02 -2.36 -3.94
CA ASP A 298 11.06 -3.38 -3.93
C ASP A 298 11.34 -3.87 -2.50
N LEU A 299 11.76 -5.13 -2.41
CA LEU A 299 12.24 -5.79 -1.21
C LEU A 299 13.72 -6.10 -1.36
N TYR A 300 14.49 -5.69 -0.37
CA TYR A 300 15.92 -5.94 -0.25
C TYR A 300 16.19 -6.76 1.00
N VAL A 301 17.16 -7.68 0.97
CA VAL A 301 17.47 -8.55 2.11
C VAL A 301 18.93 -8.38 2.52
N ARG A 302 19.18 -8.33 3.83
CA ARG A 302 20.54 -8.29 4.37
C ARG A 302 21.11 -9.69 4.51
N GLY A 303 22.05 -10.06 3.63
CA GLY A 303 22.61 -11.42 3.62
C GLY A 303 21.57 -12.42 3.15
N ALA A 304 21.09 -12.23 1.92
CA ALA A 304 20.03 -13.04 1.33
C ALA A 304 20.36 -14.55 1.38
N ASN A 305 19.42 -15.34 1.89
CA ASN A 305 19.53 -16.80 1.94
C ASN A 305 18.45 -17.43 1.06
N ARG A 306 18.86 -18.27 0.10
CA ARG A 306 17.95 -18.98 -0.79
C ARG A 306 17.59 -20.33 -0.19
N LEU A 307 16.29 -20.63 -0.20
CA LEU A 307 15.77 -21.93 0.20
C LEU A 307 16.13 -23.00 -0.85
N SER A 308 16.33 -24.23 -0.39
CA SER A 308 16.34 -25.38 -1.30
C SER A 308 14.97 -25.51 -1.98
N ALA A 309 14.91 -26.13 -3.17
CA ALA A 309 13.65 -26.33 -3.88
C ALA A 309 12.60 -27.10 -3.04
N SER A 310 13.05 -28.09 -2.25
CA SER A 310 12.19 -28.85 -1.34
C SER A 310 11.67 -28.02 -0.17
N GLU A 311 12.52 -27.19 0.47
CA GLU A 311 12.07 -26.31 1.55
C GLU A 311 11.14 -25.21 1.04
N HIS A 312 11.45 -24.62 -0.12
CA HIS A 312 10.60 -23.61 -0.74
C HIS A 312 9.21 -24.18 -0.99
N ARG A 313 9.13 -25.34 -1.64
CA ARG A 313 7.86 -26.02 -1.92
C ARG A 313 7.09 -26.34 -0.64
N GLU A 314 7.76 -26.87 0.38
CA GLU A 314 7.08 -27.22 1.64
C GLU A 314 6.55 -25.99 2.37
N ARG A 315 7.30 -24.89 2.39
CA ARG A 315 6.84 -23.61 2.98
C ARG A 315 5.69 -23.00 2.19
N MET A 316 5.71 -23.05 0.85
CA MET A 316 4.60 -22.61 0.01
C MET A 316 3.34 -23.46 0.27
N LEU A 317 3.50 -24.79 0.35
CA LEU A 317 2.40 -25.71 0.69
C LEU A 317 1.78 -25.41 2.06
N GLY A 318 2.59 -24.99 3.03
CA GLY A 318 2.12 -24.58 4.36
C GLY A 318 1.55 -23.16 4.47
N THR A 319 1.69 -22.32 3.43
CA THR A 319 1.20 -20.94 3.46
C THR A 319 -0.31 -20.90 3.31
N ARG A 320 -0.97 -20.07 4.12
CA ARG A 320 -2.44 -19.89 4.17
C ARG A 320 -2.86 -18.70 3.31
N PHE A 321 -4.04 -18.80 2.71
CA PHE A 321 -4.64 -17.80 1.83
C PHE A 321 -6.13 -17.64 2.12
N VAL A 322 -6.64 -16.43 1.93
CA VAL A 322 -8.06 -16.08 2.15
C VAL A 322 -8.55 -15.17 1.02
N LEU A 323 -9.81 -15.33 0.63
CA LEU A 323 -10.49 -14.40 -0.28
C LEU A 323 -10.81 -13.08 0.42
N MET A 324 -10.58 -11.98 -0.29
CA MET A 324 -10.83 -10.61 0.17
C MET A 324 -12.16 -10.05 -0.34
N GLN A 325 -12.90 -10.85 -1.12
CA GLN A 325 -14.21 -10.55 -1.71
C GLN A 325 -14.92 -11.86 -2.04
N LEU A 326 -16.22 -11.81 -2.38
CA LEU A 326 -16.93 -13.01 -2.84
C LEU A 326 -16.28 -13.57 -4.11
N ALA A 327 -16.29 -14.91 -4.26
CA ALA A 327 -15.68 -15.59 -5.40
C ALA A 327 -16.25 -15.08 -6.75
N ASP A 328 -17.58 -14.95 -6.84
CA ASP A 328 -18.27 -14.47 -8.04
C ASP A 328 -18.01 -12.98 -8.35
N SER A 329 -17.43 -12.22 -7.40
CA SER A 329 -17.03 -10.82 -7.60
C SER A 329 -15.60 -10.67 -8.10
N VAL A 330 -14.85 -11.76 -8.22
CA VAL A 330 -13.50 -11.75 -8.79
C VAL A 330 -13.57 -11.47 -10.29
N ALA A 331 -12.84 -10.44 -10.74
CA ALA A 331 -12.79 -10.08 -12.15
C ALA A 331 -12.24 -11.24 -12.99
N GLY A 332 -12.89 -11.58 -14.09
CA GLY A 332 -12.45 -12.65 -15.01
C GLY A 332 -11.24 -12.30 -15.87
N SER A 333 -10.61 -11.15 -15.67
CA SER A 333 -9.43 -10.71 -16.41
C SER A 333 -8.49 -9.87 -15.55
N VAL A 334 -7.22 -9.88 -15.90
CA VAL A 334 -6.16 -9.07 -15.29
C VAL A 334 -5.38 -8.32 -16.38
N THR A 335 -4.96 -7.09 -16.11
CA THR A 335 -4.22 -6.26 -17.06
C THR A 335 -2.81 -6.01 -16.55
N GLY A 336 -1.83 -6.13 -17.43
CA GLY A 336 -0.46 -5.68 -17.23
C GLY A 336 0.07 -4.90 -18.44
N PRO A 337 1.35 -4.50 -18.40
CA PRO A 337 1.99 -3.71 -19.45
C PRO A 337 1.91 -4.34 -20.86
N ALA A 338 1.92 -5.68 -20.98
CA ALA A 338 1.82 -6.35 -22.28
C ALA A 338 0.38 -6.50 -22.79
N GLY A 339 -0.63 -6.25 -21.95
CA GLY A 339 -2.04 -6.35 -22.33
C GLY A 339 -2.93 -6.93 -21.24
N SER A 340 -4.13 -7.37 -21.64
CA SER A 340 -5.08 -8.04 -20.75
C SER A 340 -5.08 -9.55 -20.97
N ALA A 341 -5.16 -10.30 -19.88
CA ALA A 341 -5.24 -11.75 -19.86
C ALA A 341 -6.55 -12.20 -19.19
N THR A 342 -7.26 -13.15 -19.80
CA THR A 342 -8.46 -13.78 -19.23
C THR A 342 -8.08 -14.91 -18.28
N LEU A 343 -8.71 -14.93 -17.11
CA LEU A 343 -8.59 -16.01 -16.15
C LEU A 343 -9.32 -17.24 -16.69
N GLN A 344 -8.58 -18.33 -16.94
CA GLN A 344 -9.15 -19.57 -17.49
C GLN A 344 -10.04 -20.25 -16.46
N ALA A 345 -11.33 -20.46 -16.79
CA ALA A 345 -12.31 -21.02 -15.86
C ALA A 345 -11.87 -22.38 -15.29
N ASP A 346 -11.26 -23.24 -16.11
CA ASP A 346 -10.79 -24.57 -15.71
C ASP A 346 -9.61 -24.53 -14.72
N ILE A 347 -8.92 -23.40 -14.58
CA ILE A 347 -7.82 -23.20 -13.61
C ILE A 347 -8.31 -22.41 -12.40
N TYR A 348 -8.93 -21.25 -12.63
CA TYR A 348 -9.28 -20.32 -11.56
C TYR A 348 -10.57 -20.70 -10.85
N GLY A 349 -11.54 -21.33 -11.53
CA GLY A 349 -12.80 -21.76 -10.94
C GLY A 349 -12.59 -22.71 -9.75
N PRO A 350 -11.90 -23.85 -9.91
CA PRO A 350 -11.64 -24.77 -8.81
C PRO A 350 -10.91 -24.14 -7.63
N VAL A 351 -9.96 -23.22 -7.89
CA VAL A 351 -9.21 -22.52 -6.83
C VAL A 351 -10.11 -21.54 -6.07
N LEU A 352 -10.97 -20.79 -6.77
CA LEU A 352 -11.93 -19.87 -6.17
C LEU A 352 -13.01 -20.61 -5.36
N ASP A 353 -13.54 -21.71 -5.90
CA ASP A 353 -14.50 -22.58 -5.19
C ASP A 353 -13.88 -23.14 -3.92
N ALA A 354 -12.65 -23.67 -4.01
CA ALA A 354 -11.92 -24.16 -2.86
C ALA A 354 -11.71 -23.04 -1.84
N LEU A 355 -11.28 -21.83 -2.24
CA LEU A 355 -11.12 -20.70 -1.31
C LEU A 355 -12.44 -20.28 -0.66
N ALA A 356 -13.56 -20.32 -1.39
CA ALA A 356 -14.88 -19.93 -0.90
C ALA A 356 -15.54 -20.95 0.04
N ASP A 357 -15.15 -22.22 -0.08
CA ASP A 357 -15.70 -23.32 0.73
C ASP A 357 -15.57 -23.06 2.24
N ASP A 358 -16.38 -23.74 3.05
CA ASP A 358 -16.41 -23.59 4.52
C ASP A 358 -16.43 -22.12 4.99
N ALA A 359 -17.36 -21.34 4.43
CA ALA A 359 -17.56 -19.93 4.75
C ALA A 359 -16.28 -19.06 4.62
N TYR A 360 -15.52 -19.27 3.53
CA TYR A 360 -14.33 -18.49 3.18
C TYR A 360 -13.19 -18.56 4.21
N VAL A 361 -13.16 -19.56 5.09
CA VAL A 361 -12.05 -19.70 6.05
C VAL A 361 -10.71 -19.84 5.33
N PRO A 362 -9.61 -19.32 5.90
CA PRO A 362 -8.29 -19.40 5.28
C PRO A 362 -7.84 -20.84 5.01
N LYS A 363 -7.29 -21.10 3.82
CA LYS A 363 -6.84 -22.43 3.38
C LYS A 363 -5.37 -22.43 3.01
N THR A 364 -4.68 -23.53 3.29
CA THR A 364 -3.29 -23.69 2.87
C THR A 364 -3.19 -23.99 1.38
N LEU A 365 -2.06 -23.65 0.73
CA LEU A 365 -1.83 -24.05 -0.67
C LEU A 365 -1.96 -25.56 -0.85
N ARG A 366 -1.52 -26.35 0.16
CA ARG A 366 -1.71 -27.81 0.18
C ARG A 366 -3.19 -28.20 0.08
N HIS A 367 -4.04 -27.59 0.90
CA HIS A 367 -5.48 -27.85 0.86
C HIS A 367 -6.07 -27.46 -0.51
N LEU A 368 -5.67 -26.31 -1.06
CA LEU A 368 -6.16 -25.88 -2.39
C LEU A 368 -5.76 -26.86 -3.50
N LEU A 369 -4.55 -27.41 -3.43
CA LEU A 369 -4.06 -28.44 -4.34
C LEU A 369 -4.86 -29.75 -4.20
N GLU A 370 -5.17 -30.17 -2.98
CA GLU A 370 -5.98 -31.37 -2.71
C GLU A 370 -7.44 -31.20 -3.17
N ALA A 371 -8.01 -30.00 -2.99
CA ALA A 371 -9.36 -29.64 -3.42
C ALA A 371 -9.49 -29.45 -4.94
N SER A 372 -8.37 -29.29 -5.65
CA SER A 372 -8.32 -29.06 -7.10
C SER A 372 -7.53 -30.17 -7.82
N PRO A 373 -7.98 -31.44 -7.79
CA PRO A 373 -7.21 -32.60 -8.25
C PRO A 373 -6.87 -32.60 -9.75
N ALA A 374 -7.55 -31.77 -10.54
CA ALA A 374 -7.28 -31.59 -11.96
C ALA A 374 -6.06 -30.67 -12.23
N LEU A 375 -5.59 -29.93 -11.22
CA LEU A 375 -4.54 -28.91 -11.35
C LEU A 375 -3.20 -29.41 -10.80
N GLY A 376 -2.12 -29.01 -11.45
CA GLY A 376 -0.77 -29.21 -10.92
C GLY A 376 -0.41 -28.17 -9.87
N TYR A 377 0.65 -28.43 -9.10
CA TYR A 377 1.19 -27.48 -8.12
C TYR A 377 1.48 -26.10 -8.75
N GLY A 378 2.09 -26.07 -9.94
CA GLY A 378 2.41 -24.82 -10.63
C GLY A 378 1.18 -24.00 -11.01
N ASP A 379 0.09 -24.67 -11.43
CA ASP A 379 -1.16 -24.00 -11.79
C ASP A 379 -1.80 -23.34 -10.57
N VAL A 380 -1.86 -24.05 -9.43
CA VAL A 380 -2.44 -23.53 -8.18
C VAL A 380 -1.59 -22.39 -7.61
N GLU A 381 -0.26 -22.54 -7.58
CA GLU A 381 0.66 -21.49 -7.14
C GLU A 381 0.51 -20.22 -8.01
N GLN A 382 0.52 -20.37 -9.34
CA GLN A 382 0.38 -19.25 -10.26
C GLN A 382 -1.00 -18.57 -10.14
N ALA A 383 -2.08 -19.35 -10.03
CA ALA A 383 -3.42 -18.81 -9.85
C ALA A 383 -3.52 -17.97 -8.57
N ILE A 384 -2.98 -18.47 -7.45
CA ILE A 384 -2.93 -17.73 -6.18
C ILE A 384 -2.09 -16.46 -6.32
N ASN A 385 -0.93 -16.53 -6.97
CA ASN A 385 -0.08 -15.38 -7.20
C ASN A 385 -0.80 -14.26 -7.98
N VAL A 386 -1.50 -14.63 -9.07
CA VAL A 386 -2.31 -13.70 -9.87
C VAL A 386 -3.44 -13.10 -9.04
N LEU A 387 -4.20 -13.93 -8.29
CA LEU A 387 -5.31 -13.47 -7.46
C LEU A 387 -4.86 -12.53 -6.33
N ILE A 388 -3.68 -12.76 -5.73
CA ILE A 388 -3.09 -11.83 -4.74
C ILE A 388 -2.68 -10.52 -5.41
N GLY A 389 -2.07 -10.63 -6.59
CA GLY A 389 -1.73 -9.50 -7.44
C GLY A 389 -2.93 -8.59 -7.74
N MET A 390 -4.07 -9.19 -8.07
CA MET A 390 -5.36 -8.54 -8.29
C MET A 390 -6.01 -7.99 -7.00
N GLY A 391 -5.52 -8.37 -5.82
CA GLY A 391 -6.10 -8.01 -4.54
C GLY A 391 -7.34 -8.83 -4.15
N ALA A 392 -7.69 -9.87 -4.92
CA ALA A 392 -8.80 -10.77 -4.64
C ALA A 392 -8.49 -11.77 -3.52
N VAL A 393 -7.21 -12.13 -3.35
CA VAL A 393 -6.73 -13.04 -2.31
C VAL A 393 -5.64 -12.34 -1.49
N ALA A 394 -5.48 -12.72 -0.23
CA ALA A 394 -4.35 -12.29 0.60
C ALA A 394 -3.65 -13.49 1.24
N PRO A 395 -2.32 -13.44 1.40
CA PRO A 395 -1.61 -14.37 2.28
C PRO A 395 -2.03 -14.12 3.74
N CYS A 396 -2.07 -15.19 4.53
CA CYS A 396 -2.47 -15.14 5.93
C CYS A 396 -1.31 -15.43 6.87
N GLN A 397 -1.48 -14.98 8.12
CA GLN A 397 -0.62 -15.35 9.24
C GLN A 397 -0.76 -16.84 9.59
N SER A 398 0.18 -17.34 10.39
CA SER A 398 -0.02 -18.59 11.10
C SER A 398 -1.19 -18.45 12.10
N GLU A 399 -1.87 -19.55 12.40
CA GLU A 399 -2.97 -19.55 13.37
C GLU A 399 -2.56 -19.06 14.76
N ALA A 400 -1.30 -19.33 15.15
CA ALA A 400 -0.73 -18.86 16.41
C ALA A 400 -0.62 -17.31 16.44
N ALA A 401 -0.08 -16.72 15.37
CA ALA A 401 0.04 -15.26 15.25
C ALA A 401 -1.34 -14.58 15.15
N GLU A 402 -2.26 -15.17 14.38
CA GLU A 402 -3.65 -14.72 14.27
C GLU A 402 -4.34 -14.65 15.65
N LYS A 403 -4.19 -15.70 16.47
CA LYS A 403 -4.76 -15.76 17.83
C LYS A 403 -4.20 -14.66 18.75
N LEU A 404 -2.91 -14.33 18.63
CA LEU A 404 -2.27 -13.27 19.41
C LEU A 404 -2.74 -11.87 18.97
N ALA A 405 -3.08 -11.68 17.70
CA ALA A 405 -3.52 -10.40 17.15
C ALA A 405 -5.02 -10.09 17.39
N GLN A 406 -5.86 -11.13 17.51
CA GLN A 406 -7.33 -10.99 17.52
C GLN A 406 -7.87 -9.89 18.46
N ALA A 407 -7.43 -9.90 19.73
CA ALA A 407 -7.93 -8.94 20.72
C ALA A 407 -7.50 -7.50 20.38
N ARG A 408 -6.28 -7.31 19.87
CA ARG A 408 -5.76 -6.00 19.47
C ARG A 408 -6.49 -5.46 18.25
N CYS A 409 -6.71 -6.29 17.23
CA CYS A 409 -7.54 -5.95 16.07
C CYS A 409 -8.95 -5.53 16.50
N ASN A 410 -9.60 -6.30 17.38
CA ASN A 410 -10.95 -5.98 17.85
C ASN A 410 -11.02 -4.61 18.53
N THR A 411 -10.02 -4.28 19.36
CA THR A 411 -9.94 -2.98 20.07
C THR A 411 -9.70 -1.83 19.09
N LEU A 412 -8.68 -1.93 18.22
CA LEU A 412 -8.41 -0.89 17.22
C LEU A 412 -9.61 -0.69 16.30
N ASN A 413 -10.19 -1.76 15.75
CA ASN A 413 -11.32 -1.68 14.82
C ASN A 413 -12.53 -1.01 15.47
N LEU A 414 -12.79 -1.28 16.75
CA LEU A 414 -13.86 -0.60 17.47
C LEU A 414 -13.61 0.91 17.58
N GLN A 415 -12.36 1.33 17.84
CA GLN A 415 -12.02 2.76 17.88
C GLN A 415 -12.15 3.41 16.51
N LEU A 416 -11.70 2.74 15.43
CA LEU A 416 -11.84 3.26 14.07
C LEU A 416 -13.32 3.39 13.69
N CYS A 417 -14.16 2.39 13.98
CA CYS A 417 -15.60 2.50 13.79
C CYS A 417 -16.19 3.66 14.62
N ARG A 418 -15.78 3.85 15.87
CA ARG A 418 -16.25 5.00 16.67
C ARG A 418 -15.85 6.35 16.06
N ARG A 419 -14.66 6.45 15.46
CA ARG A 419 -14.22 7.67 14.75
C ARG A 419 -15.08 7.94 13.51
N SER A 420 -15.59 6.89 12.86
CA SER A 420 -16.51 6.99 11.72
C SER A 420 -17.84 7.70 12.04
N LEU A 421 -18.16 7.85 13.33
CA LEU A 421 -19.28 8.68 13.80
C LEU A 421 -19.06 10.16 13.49
N PHE A 422 -17.81 10.62 13.36
CA PHE A 422 -17.47 12.04 13.23
C PHE A 422 -16.97 12.41 11.83
N ASP A 423 -16.14 11.57 11.20
CA ASP A 423 -15.60 11.82 9.87
C ASP A 423 -15.37 10.53 9.07
N HIS A 424 -14.82 10.66 7.87
CA HIS A 424 -14.58 9.54 6.93
C HIS A 424 -13.10 9.33 6.60
N LYS A 425 -12.18 9.81 7.44
CA LYS A 425 -10.75 9.88 7.11
C LYS A 425 -10.09 8.50 7.02
N ILE A 426 -10.39 7.59 7.95
CA ILE A 426 -9.80 6.25 7.99
C ILE A 426 -10.87 5.22 7.60
N GLN A 427 -10.68 4.59 6.45
CA GLN A 427 -11.62 3.62 5.87
C GLN A 427 -11.01 2.22 5.77
N VAL A 428 -10.18 1.86 6.74
CA VAL A 428 -9.50 0.57 6.81
C VAL A 428 -9.62 0.00 8.21
N LEU A 429 -9.90 -1.29 8.33
CA LEU A 429 -9.92 -2.06 9.58
C LEU A 429 -8.86 -3.16 9.54
N ALA A 430 -8.23 -3.45 10.68
CA ALA A 430 -7.20 -4.47 10.80
C ALA A 430 -7.80 -5.89 10.86
N SER A 431 -7.21 -6.83 10.11
CA SER A 431 -7.55 -8.25 10.18
C SER A 431 -6.44 -9.03 10.87
N PRO A 432 -6.74 -9.82 11.92
CA PRO A 432 -5.75 -10.72 12.52
C PRO A 432 -5.41 -11.90 11.59
N VAL A 433 -6.25 -12.20 10.59
CA VAL A 433 -6.00 -13.28 9.63
C VAL A 433 -4.89 -12.89 8.65
N THR A 434 -4.95 -11.70 8.07
CA THR A 434 -3.96 -11.25 7.07
C THR A 434 -2.80 -10.46 7.68
N GLY A 435 -2.95 -10.01 8.94
CA GLY A 435 -2.02 -9.07 9.57
C GLY A 435 -2.06 -7.66 8.97
N GLY A 436 -2.96 -7.42 8.03
CA GLY A 436 -3.07 -6.15 7.30
C GLY A 436 -4.43 -5.49 7.48
N GLY A 437 -4.62 -4.40 6.75
CA GLY A 437 -5.85 -3.64 6.65
C GLY A 437 -6.77 -4.12 5.52
N VAL A 438 -8.08 -3.98 5.76
CA VAL A 438 -9.17 -4.24 4.82
C VAL A 438 -9.97 -2.97 4.67
N THR A 439 -10.24 -2.55 3.43
CA THR A 439 -11.05 -1.36 3.17
C THR A 439 -12.48 -1.59 3.64
N VAL A 440 -12.95 -0.75 4.55
CA VAL A 440 -14.31 -0.74 5.07
C VAL A 440 -14.78 0.71 5.08
N SER A 441 -15.74 1.02 4.21
CA SER A 441 -16.22 2.40 4.02
C SER A 441 -16.84 2.96 5.31
N ARG A 442 -16.98 4.29 5.39
CA ARG A 442 -17.64 4.92 6.56
C ARG A 442 -19.03 4.34 6.82
N PHE A 443 -19.83 4.10 5.78
CA PHE A 443 -21.17 3.53 5.93
C PHE A 443 -21.11 2.11 6.49
N GLN A 444 -20.20 1.27 5.98
CA GLN A 444 -19.99 -0.08 6.49
C GLN A 444 -19.51 -0.06 7.95
N GLN A 445 -18.62 0.87 8.33
CA GLN A 445 -18.21 1.04 9.73
C GLN A 445 -19.39 1.43 10.64
N LEU A 446 -20.29 2.31 10.18
CA LEU A 446 -21.51 2.65 10.92
C LEU A 446 -22.45 1.44 11.03
N PHE A 447 -22.55 0.61 9.98
CA PHE A 447 -23.31 -0.65 10.05
C PHE A 447 -22.72 -1.60 11.08
N LEU A 448 -21.38 -1.72 11.14
CA LEU A 448 -20.67 -2.51 12.15
C LEU A 448 -20.93 -2.02 13.58
N ILE A 449 -21.06 -0.70 13.80
CA ILE A 449 -21.48 -0.16 15.11
C ILE A 449 -22.88 -0.66 15.46
N SER A 450 -23.83 -0.59 14.53
CA SER A 450 -25.21 -1.05 14.75
C SER A 450 -25.27 -2.55 15.05
N ILE A 451 -24.48 -3.36 14.34
CA ILE A 451 -24.32 -4.81 14.60
C ILE A 451 -23.78 -5.05 16.01
N LYS A 452 -22.74 -4.31 16.44
CA LYS A 452 -22.20 -4.41 17.80
C LYS A 452 -23.19 -3.98 18.90
N GLN A 453 -24.20 -3.18 18.56
CA GLN A 453 -25.33 -2.85 19.45
C GLN A 453 -26.44 -3.92 19.45
N GLY A 454 -26.22 -5.07 18.78
CA GLY A 454 -27.14 -6.19 18.75
C GLY A 454 -28.24 -6.08 17.69
N LYS A 455 -28.15 -5.13 16.75
CA LYS A 455 -29.09 -5.03 15.63
C LYS A 455 -28.76 -6.09 14.58
N THR A 456 -29.77 -6.81 14.12
CA THR A 456 -29.60 -7.94 13.18
C THR A 456 -30.15 -7.68 11.78
N ARG A 457 -30.98 -6.64 11.59
CA ARG A 457 -31.60 -6.34 10.31
C ARG A 457 -30.90 -5.17 9.61
N PRO A 458 -30.60 -5.25 8.31
CA PRO A 458 -29.99 -4.17 7.54
C PRO A 458 -30.68 -2.81 7.68
N ALA A 459 -32.01 -2.79 7.71
CA ALA A 459 -32.78 -1.56 7.91
C ALA A 459 -32.45 -0.85 9.25
N ASP A 460 -32.19 -1.60 10.32
CA ASP A 460 -31.80 -1.02 11.61
C ASP A 460 -30.37 -0.44 11.56
N TRP A 461 -29.50 -0.98 10.71
CA TRP A 461 -28.15 -0.46 10.47
C TRP A 461 -28.17 0.83 9.66
N ALA A 462 -28.98 0.85 8.60
CA ALA A 462 -29.21 2.02 7.76
C ALA A 462 -29.79 3.19 8.55
N LEU A 463 -30.75 2.94 9.44
CA LEU A 463 -31.33 3.98 10.31
C LEU A 463 -30.29 4.60 11.25
N LEU A 464 -29.39 3.80 11.83
CA LEU A 464 -28.29 4.33 12.65
C LEU A 464 -27.36 5.19 11.79
N ALA A 465 -26.93 4.68 10.63
CA ALA A 465 -26.03 5.41 9.75
C ALA A 465 -26.63 6.76 9.32
N TRP A 466 -27.91 6.77 8.93
CA TRP A 466 -28.62 7.99 8.58
C TRP A 466 -28.73 8.97 9.75
N GLY A 467 -29.04 8.48 10.96
CA GLY A 467 -29.11 9.33 12.15
C GLY A 467 -27.82 10.11 12.42
N ILE A 468 -26.67 9.53 12.08
CA ILE A 468 -25.36 10.19 12.18
C ILE A 468 -25.13 11.14 11.01
N ILE A 469 -25.25 10.66 9.77
CA ILE A 469 -24.93 11.42 8.54
C ILE A 469 -25.88 12.62 8.38
N GLY A 470 -27.18 12.38 8.45
CA GLY A 470 -28.20 13.42 8.33
C GLY A 470 -28.14 14.42 9.50
N GLY A 471 -27.78 13.96 10.70
CA GLY A 471 -27.56 14.82 11.87
C GLY A 471 -26.38 15.79 11.71
N GLN A 472 -25.45 15.50 10.80
CA GLN A 472 -24.31 16.35 10.44
C GLN A 472 -24.59 17.27 9.25
N GLY A 473 -25.81 17.22 8.69
CA GLY A 473 -26.17 17.97 7.48
C GLY A 473 -25.55 17.39 6.21
N GLU A 474 -25.05 16.16 6.25
CA GLU A 474 -24.54 15.45 5.08
C GLU A 474 -25.66 14.63 4.41
N GLY A 475 -25.48 14.33 3.12
CA GLY A 475 -26.40 13.53 2.32
C GLY A 475 -25.65 12.65 1.32
N LEU A 476 -26.30 11.59 0.85
CA LEU A 476 -25.72 10.62 -0.06
C LEU A 476 -25.82 11.09 -1.52
N LEU A 477 -24.91 10.57 -2.34
CA LEU A 477 -24.97 10.67 -3.80
C LEU A 477 -25.40 9.32 -4.36
N LYS A 478 -26.44 9.30 -5.22
CA LYS A 478 -26.79 8.14 -6.04
C LYS A 478 -26.60 8.52 -7.51
N ASN A 479 -25.75 7.78 -8.23
CA ASN A 479 -25.41 8.05 -9.64
C ASN A 479 -24.97 9.51 -9.87
N GLY A 480 -24.17 10.06 -8.96
CA GLY A 480 -23.66 11.44 -9.02
C GLY A 480 -24.69 12.53 -8.68
N LYS A 481 -25.92 12.18 -8.30
CA LYS A 481 -26.96 13.13 -7.88
C LYS A 481 -27.16 13.07 -6.36
N ALA A 482 -27.25 14.23 -5.73
CA ALA A 482 -27.56 14.33 -4.31
C ALA A 482 -29.00 13.89 -4.03
N LEU A 483 -29.15 13.01 -3.05
CA LEU A 483 -30.44 12.64 -2.48
C LEU A 483 -30.89 13.73 -1.52
N THR A 484 -32.12 14.21 -1.68
CA THR A 484 -32.58 15.46 -1.05
C THR A 484 -33.54 15.25 0.10
N THR A 485 -34.16 14.07 0.18
CA THR A 485 -35.11 13.72 1.24
C THR A 485 -34.53 12.67 2.19
N ALA A 486 -35.02 12.64 3.43
CA ALA A 486 -34.59 11.64 4.41
C ALA A 486 -34.98 10.22 3.94
N GLU A 487 -36.15 10.08 3.33
CA GLU A 487 -36.68 8.83 2.80
C GLU A 487 -35.77 8.26 1.70
N GLU A 488 -35.33 9.10 0.76
CA GLU A 488 -34.39 8.69 -0.30
C GLU A 488 -33.05 8.23 0.28
N ASN A 489 -32.49 8.97 1.23
CA ASN A 489 -31.21 8.65 1.86
C ASN A 489 -31.28 7.36 2.68
N ILE A 490 -32.36 7.14 3.44
CA ILE A 490 -32.58 5.91 4.21
C ILE A 490 -32.75 4.72 3.27
N ALA A 491 -33.49 4.88 2.17
CA ALA A 491 -33.67 3.82 1.18
C ALA A 491 -32.33 3.41 0.55
N GLU A 492 -31.49 4.37 0.16
CA GLU A 492 -30.14 4.10 -0.36
C GLU A 492 -29.24 3.42 0.66
N LEU A 493 -29.22 3.90 1.92
CA LEU A 493 -28.45 3.25 2.98
C LEU A 493 -28.95 1.84 3.29
N THR A 494 -30.25 1.57 3.12
CA THR A 494 -30.83 0.23 3.30
C THR A 494 -30.37 -0.72 2.20
N GLU A 495 -30.40 -0.29 0.93
CA GLU A 495 -29.86 -1.05 -0.20
C GLU A 495 -28.37 -1.38 0.01
N GLN A 496 -27.57 -0.40 0.45
CA GLN A 496 -26.16 -0.64 0.77
C GLN A 496 -25.96 -1.55 1.99
N ALA A 497 -26.84 -1.48 3.00
CA ALA A 497 -26.77 -2.35 4.18
C ALA A 497 -27.14 -3.80 3.84
N GLU A 498 -28.09 -4.02 2.93
CA GLU A 498 -28.46 -5.35 2.41
C GLU A 498 -27.29 -5.94 1.61
N ALA A 499 -26.73 -5.19 0.66
CA ALA A 499 -25.54 -5.61 -0.08
C ALA A 499 -24.36 -5.88 0.87
N PHE A 500 -24.17 -5.06 1.91
CA PHE A 500 -23.16 -5.28 2.93
C PHE A 500 -23.38 -6.60 3.68
N ALA A 501 -24.63 -6.93 4.05
CA ALA A 501 -24.95 -8.16 4.77
C ALA A 501 -24.63 -9.43 3.96
N GLU A 502 -24.93 -9.40 2.66
CA GLU A 502 -24.79 -10.54 1.76
C GLU A 502 -23.37 -10.70 1.20
N GLN A 503 -22.62 -9.60 1.09
CA GLN A 503 -21.31 -9.59 0.47
C GLN A 503 -20.21 -9.32 1.50
N SER A 504 -19.94 -8.05 1.79
CA SER A 504 -18.78 -7.65 2.59
C SER A 504 -18.76 -8.29 3.98
N LEU A 505 -19.90 -8.38 4.67
CA LEU A 505 -19.99 -8.93 6.03
C LEU A 505 -19.56 -10.40 6.10
N VAL A 506 -19.83 -11.19 5.05
CA VAL A 506 -19.40 -12.59 4.96
C VAL A 506 -17.86 -12.67 4.98
N ILE A 507 -17.22 -11.83 4.17
CA ILE A 507 -15.76 -11.76 4.08
C ILE A 507 -15.15 -11.18 5.36
N LEU A 508 -15.75 -10.14 5.94
CA LEU A 508 -15.26 -9.55 7.19
C LEU A 508 -15.29 -10.55 8.36
N LYS A 509 -16.25 -11.48 8.38
CA LYS A 509 -16.28 -12.59 9.35
C LYS A 509 -15.14 -13.58 9.10
N ALA A 510 -14.91 -13.98 7.86
CA ALA A 510 -13.78 -14.86 7.51
C ALA A 510 -12.41 -14.24 7.86
N LEU A 511 -12.31 -12.92 7.72
CA LEU A 511 -11.14 -12.10 8.10
C LEU A 511 -11.10 -11.77 9.60
N LYS A 512 -12.08 -12.25 10.39
CA LYS A 512 -12.22 -12.03 11.83
C LYS A 512 -12.15 -10.55 12.25
N ILE A 513 -12.70 -9.67 11.42
CA ILE A 513 -12.88 -8.24 11.73
C ILE A 513 -14.13 -8.04 12.61
N VAL A 514 -15.12 -8.92 12.48
CA VAL A 514 -16.40 -8.88 13.19
C VAL A 514 -16.71 -10.15 13.95
#